data_AF-A0A519RQE3-F1
#
_entry.id   AF-A0A519RQE3-F1
#
_cell.length_a   1.000
_cell.length_b   1.000
_cell.length_c   1.000
_cell.angle_alpha   90.00
_cell.angle_beta   90.00
_cell.angle_gamma   90.00
#
_symmetry.space_group_name_H-M   'P 1'
#
loop_
_entity.id
_entity.type
_entity.pdbx_description
1 polymer ?
#
loop_
_entity_poly.entity_id
_entity_poly.type
_entity_poly.pdbx_seq_one_letter_code
_entity_poly.pdbx_strand_id
1 'polypeptide(L)'
;MPYFLLALLVIGLDQLSKYLVHSSMQPGMPGEIPLLGHWLKLHYTINPGMAFGVELPPPYGKLLLTGFRLLAVGGLSYYITHLWRQRAAKGFIACMALILGGAVGNLLD
;
A
#
# COMPACT_ATOMS: atom_id res chain seq x y z
N MET A 1 20.47 7.04 -4.18
CA MET A 1 19.26 6.19 -4.09
C MET A 1 18.02 6.99 -3.62
N PRO A 2 17.73 8.16 -4.20
CA PRO A 2 16.65 9.04 -3.69
C PRO A 2 15.26 8.41 -3.82
N TYR A 3 15.06 7.46 -4.73
CA TYR A 3 13.78 6.79 -4.93
C TYR A 3 13.37 5.91 -3.75
N PHE A 4 14.32 5.31 -3.02
CA PHE A 4 13.97 4.59 -1.80
C PHE A 4 13.54 5.54 -0.67
N LEU A 5 14.02 6.78 -0.66
CA LEU A 5 13.51 7.81 0.26
C LEU A 5 12.08 8.21 -0.12
N LEU A 6 11.76 8.29 -1.42
CA LEU A 6 10.40 8.51 -1.88
C LEU A 6 9.48 7.35 -1.45
N ALA A 7 9.92 6.10 -1.61
CA ALA A 7 9.18 4.94 -1.12
C ALA A 7 8.98 5.00 0.40
N LEU A 8 10.01 5.35 1.17
CA LEU A 8 9.95 5.51 2.63
C LEU A 8 8.94 6.59 3.05
N LEU A 9 8.92 7.73 2.35
CA LEU A 9 7.94 8.79 2.57
C LEU A 9 6.51 8.27 2.35
N VAL A 10 6.27 7.53 1.26
CA VAL A 10 4.96 6.94 0.97
C VAL A 10 4.55 5.94 2.05
N ILE A 11 5.46 5.08 2.51
CA ILE A 11 5.21 4.14 3.61
C ILE A 11 4.84 4.90 4.90
N GLY A 12 5.57 5.97 5.22
CA GLY A 12 5.28 6.79 6.39
C GLY A 12 3.90 7.45 6.33
N LEU A 13 3.52 8.00 5.18
CA LEU A 13 2.19 8.58 4.98
C LEU A 13 1.07 7.55 5.06
N ASP A 14 1.26 6.38 4.43
CA ASP A 14 0.33 5.26 4.48
C ASP A 14 0.07 4.81 5.93
N GLN A 15 1.13 4.48 6.67
CA GLN A 15 1.03 4.00 8.05
C GLN A 15 0.48 5.07 9.00
N LEU A 16 0.88 6.34 8.83
CA LEU A 16 0.32 7.44 9.61
C LEU A 16 -1.18 7.60 9.34
N SER A 17 -1.61 7.57 8.08
CA SER A 17 -3.02 7.68 7.73
C SER A 17 -3.86 6.53 8.30
N LYS A 18 -3.36 5.30 8.23
CA LYS A 18 -3.99 4.11 8.81
C LYS A 18 -4.10 4.21 10.32
N TYR A 19 -3.03 4.65 10.97
CA TYR A 19 -3.01 4.87 12.42
C TYR A 19 -4.03 5.94 12.85
N LEU A 20 -4.12 7.06 12.14
CA LEU A 20 -5.09 8.12 12.42
C LEU A 20 -6.54 7.62 12.27
N VAL A 21 -6.83 6.88 11.19
CA VAL A 21 -8.16 6.28 10.97
C VAL A 21 -8.48 5.28 12.09
N HIS A 22 -7.54 4.39 12.43
CA HIS A 22 -7.75 3.38 13.46
C HIS A 22 -7.96 3.97 14.86
N SER A 23 -7.28 5.08 15.17
CA SER A 23 -7.37 5.76 16.48
C SER A 23 -8.55 6.71 16.61
N SER A 24 -9.01 7.30 15.51
CA SER A 24 -9.98 8.41 15.53
C SER A 24 -11.35 8.05 14.96
N MET A 25 -11.49 6.92 14.25
CA MET A 25 -12.74 6.52 13.60
C MET A 25 -13.26 5.18 14.13
N GLN A 26 -14.58 5.07 14.27
CA GLN A 26 -15.23 3.78 14.51
C GLN A 26 -15.44 3.04 13.18
N PRO A 27 -15.20 1.72 13.10
CA PRO A 27 -15.48 0.95 11.89
C PRO A 27 -16.95 1.00 11.48
N GLY A 28 -17.22 0.99 10.18
CA GLY A 28 -18.57 0.90 9.63
C GLY A 28 -19.30 2.25 9.49
N MET A 29 -20.61 2.18 9.22
CA MET A 29 -21.44 3.37 8.91
C MET A 29 -21.45 4.48 9.98
N PRO A 30 -21.41 4.20 11.31
CA PRO A 30 -21.48 5.25 12.32
C PRO A 30 -20.25 6.17 12.36
N GLY A 31 -19.10 5.71 11.86
CA GLY A 31 -17.84 6.46 11.88
C GLY A 31 -17.52 7.20 10.57
N GLU A 32 -18.48 7.34 9.66
CA GLU A 32 -18.27 8.04 8.39
C GLU A 32 -18.08 9.55 8.59
N ILE A 33 -17.04 10.11 7.98
CA ILE A 33 -16.76 11.55 8.00
C ILE A 33 -16.94 12.11 6.58
N PRO A 34 -18.00 12.90 6.31
CA PRO A 34 -18.16 13.54 5.00
C PRO A 34 -17.12 14.66 4.83
N LEU A 35 -16.43 14.67 3.69
CA LEU A 35 -15.45 15.69 3.35
C LEU A 35 -16.01 16.70 2.33
N LEU A 36 -16.70 16.21 1.29
CA LEU A 36 -17.31 17.04 0.26
C LEU A 36 -18.73 16.54 -0.04
N GLY A 37 -19.70 17.07 0.70
CA GLY A 37 -21.09 16.68 0.60
C GLY A 37 -21.27 15.16 0.69
N HIS A 38 -22.03 14.59 -0.24
CA HIS A 38 -22.25 13.13 -0.35
C HIS A 38 -21.29 12.41 -1.32
N TRP A 39 -20.38 13.14 -1.97
CA TRP A 39 -19.51 12.60 -3.03
C TRP A 39 -18.19 12.04 -2.49
N LEU A 40 -17.60 12.70 -1.48
CA LEU A 40 -16.35 12.27 -0.86
C LEU A 40 -16.53 12.13 0.65
N LYS A 41 -16.28 10.94 1.17
CA LYS A 41 -16.32 10.62 2.60
C LYS A 41 -15.16 9.71 2.99
N LEU A 42 -14.69 9.86 4.22
CA LEU A 42 -13.83 8.89 4.86
C LEU A 42 -14.71 7.80 5.46
N HIS A 43 -14.45 6.56 5.06
CA HIS A 43 -15.17 5.39 5.56
C HIS A 43 -14.14 4.35 5.98
N TYR A 44 -14.18 3.97 7.26
CA TYR A 44 -13.23 3.01 7.80
C TYR A 44 -13.69 1.58 7.48
N THR A 45 -12.94 0.91 6.60
CA THR A 45 -13.13 -0.50 6.22
C THR A 45 -11.86 -1.31 6.48
N ILE A 46 -12.05 -2.61 6.72
CA ILE A 46 -10.96 -3.57 6.87
C ILE A 46 -11.06 -4.54 5.70
N ASN A 47 -9.98 -4.68 4.92
CA ASN A 47 -9.92 -5.60 3.79
C ASN A 47 -9.12 -6.86 4.16
N PRO A 48 -9.76 -8.01 4.43
CA PRO A 48 -9.06 -9.26 4.74
C PRO A 48 -8.43 -9.95 3.52
N GLY A 49 -8.73 -9.51 2.29
CA GLY A 49 -8.38 -10.17 1.03
C GLY A 49 -7.63 -9.29 0.03
N MET A 50 -7.87 -9.54 -1.27
CA MET A 50 -7.33 -8.77 -2.39
C MET A 50 -8.29 -7.64 -2.82
N ALA A 51 -7.95 -6.95 -3.91
CA ALA A 51 -8.87 -6.04 -4.57
C ALA A 51 -10.18 -6.76 -4.94
N PHE A 52 -11.28 -6.01 -4.98
CA PHE A 52 -12.63 -6.50 -5.30
C PHE A 52 -13.20 -7.55 -4.32
N GLY A 53 -12.68 -7.63 -3.09
CA GLY A 53 -13.18 -8.58 -2.09
C GLY A 53 -12.86 -10.04 -2.40
N VAL A 54 -11.90 -10.28 -3.31
CA VAL A 54 -11.45 -11.64 -3.62
C VAL A 54 -10.64 -12.17 -2.44
N GLU A 55 -11.17 -13.19 -1.77
CA GLU A 55 -10.50 -13.91 -0.71
C GLU A 55 -10.03 -15.28 -1.20
N LEU A 56 -8.80 -15.65 -0.85
CA LEU A 56 -8.30 -17.00 -1.10
C LEU A 56 -8.76 -17.92 0.04
N PRO A 57 -9.21 -19.15 -0.27
CA PRO A 57 -9.77 -20.05 0.72
C PRO A 57 -8.76 -20.42 1.82
N PRO A 58 -9.21 -20.60 3.07
CA PRO A 58 -8.39 -21.12 4.16
C PRO A 58 -7.86 -22.54 3.85
N PRO A 59 -6.76 -22.97 4.49
CA PRO A 59 -5.92 -22.24 5.45
C PRO A 59 -4.76 -21.48 4.79
N TYR A 60 -4.42 -21.78 3.53
CA TYR A 60 -3.21 -21.28 2.87
C TYR A 60 -3.41 -19.97 2.10
N GLY A 61 -4.65 -19.53 1.89
CA GLY A 61 -4.93 -18.34 1.10
C GLY A 61 -4.20 -17.08 1.57
N LYS A 62 -4.22 -16.80 2.88
CA LYS A 62 -3.49 -15.66 3.46
C LYS A 62 -1.97 -15.81 3.32
N LEU A 63 -1.44 -17.01 3.56
CA LEU A 63 0.00 -17.29 3.43
C LEU A 63 0.50 -17.06 2.01
N LEU A 64 -0.27 -17.50 1.00
CA LEU A 64 0.06 -17.27 -0.40
C LEU A 64 0.05 -15.78 -0.75
N LEU A 65 -0.92 -15.02 -0.25
CA LEU A 65 -0.99 -13.57 -0.47
C LEU A 65 0.19 -12.83 0.15
N THR A 66 0.53 -13.13 1.40
CA THR A 66 1.68 -12.54 2.07
C THR A 66 2.99 -12.92 1.37
N GLY A 67 3.13 -14.18 0.95
CA GLY A 67 4.28 -14.66 0.18
C GLY A 67 4.42 -13.93 -1.16
N PHE A 68 3.31 -13.76 -1.89
CA PHE A 68 3.29 -12.99 -3.12
C PHE A 68 3.70 -11.53 -2.90
N ARG A 69 3.17 -10.87 -1.85
CA ARG A 69 3.54 -9.49 -1.49
C ARG A 69 5.04 -9.37 -1.19
N LEU A 70 5.60 -10.31 -0.43
CA LEU A 70 7.04 -10.36 -0.14
C LEU A 70 7.88 -10.46 -1.42
N LEU A 71 7.52 -11.39 -2.31
CA LEU A 71 8.18 -11.55 -3.61
C LEU A 71 8.07 -10.28 -4.47
N ALA A 72 6.89 -9.66 -4.51
CA ALA A 72 6.66 -8.43 -5.25
C ALA A 72 7.50 -7.26 -4.72
N VAL A 73 7.58 -7.08 -3.40
CA VAL A 73 8.41 -6.05 -2.76
C VAL A 73 9.90 -6.28 -3.03
N GLY A 74 10.38 -7.51 -2.89
CA GLY A 74 11.77 -7.86 -3.20
C GLY A 74 12.09 -7.65 -4.69
N GLY A 75 11.21 -8.11 -5.58
CA GLY A 75 11.34 -7.96 -7.03
C GLY A 75 11.34 -6.50 -7.47
N LEU A 76 10.43 -5.67 -6.94
CA LEU A 76 10.37 -4.24 -7.23
C LEU A 76 11.63 -3.51 -6.74
N SER A 77 12.11 -3.84 -5.55
CA SER A 77 13.33 -3.24 -4.98
C SER A 77 14.57 -3.55 -5.84
N TYR A 78 14.69 -4.81 -6.27
CA TYR A 78 15.72 -5.22 -7.22
C TYR A 78 15.57 -4.47 -8.56
N TYR A 79 14.34 -4.42 -9.11
CA TYR A 79 14.06 -3.80 -10.39
C TYR A 79 14.37 -2.30 -10.41
N ILE A 80 14.04 -1.56 -9.34
CA ILE A 80 14.41 -0.15 -9.17
C ILE A 80 15.93 0.02 -9.20
N THR A 81 16.66 -0.85 -8.50
CA THR A 81 18.13 -0.82 -8.46
C THR A 81 18.72 -1.10 -9.85
N HIS A 82 18.13 -2.05 -10.57
CA HIS A 82 18.51 -2.38 -11.94
C HIS A 82 18.25 -1.20 -12.91
N LEU A 83 17.06 -0.59 -12.87
CA LEU A 83 16.72 0.58 -13.69
C LEU A 83 17.62 1.78 -13.41
N TRP A 84 18.00 1.99 -12.15
CA TRP A 84 18.94 3.02 -11.76
C TRP A 84 20.32 2.80 -12.40
N ARG A 85 20.83 1.56 -12.37
CA ARG A 85 22.11 1.21 -13.01
C ARG A 85 22.07 1.40 -14.53
N GLN A 86 20.93 1.12 -15.15
CA GLN A 86 20.72 1.33 -16.59
C GLN A 86 20.44 2.79 -16.99
N ARG A 87 20.46 3.74 -16.04
CA ARG A 87 20.14 5.16 -16.28
C ARG A 87 18.79 5.36 -16.96
N ALA A 88 17.79 4.55 -16.61
CA ALA A 88 16.43 4.72 -17.07
C ALA A 88 15.87 6.11 -16.70
N ALA A 89 14.79 6.51 -17.37
CA ALA A 89 14.13 7.80 -17.14
C ALA A 89 13.78 7.99 -15.65
N LYS A 90 14.20 9.12 -15.07
CA LYS A 90 14.02 9.41 -13.63
C LYS A 90 12.57 9.33 -13.18
N GLY A 91 11.64 9.84 -14.00
CA GLY A 91 10.20 9.79 -13.72
C GLY A 91 9.68 8.36 -13.64
N PHE A 92 10.18 7.46 -14.49
CA PHE A 92 9.79 6.05 -14.45
C PHE A 92 10.23 5.36 -13.16
N ILE A 93 11.47 5.61 -12.73
CA ILE A 93 11.98 5.06 -11.45
C ILE A 93 11.20 5.63 -10.26
N ALA A 94 10.79 6.90 -10.32
CA ALA A 94 9.92 7.50 -9.30
C ALA A 94 8.55 6.80 -9.22
N CYS A 95 7.90 6.53 -10.36
CA CYS A 95 6.64 5.76 -10.36
C CYS A 95 6.81 4.37 -9.74
N MET A 96 7.90 3.67 -10.07
CA MET A 96 8.19 2.35 -9.47
C MET A 96 8.38 2.45 -7.95
N ALA A 97 9.00 3.52 -7.45
CA ALA A 97 9.15 3.74 -6.01
C ALA A 97 7.83 4.06 -5.29
N LEU A 98 6.90 4.77 -5.95
CA LEU A 98 5.55 4.98 -5.41
C LEU A 98 4.80 3.65 -5.26
N ILE A 99 4.91 2.76 -6.27
CA ILE A 99 4.32 1.41 -6.23
C ILE A 99 4.97 0.58 -5.12
N LEU A 100 6.30 0.62 -4.99
CA LEU A 100 7.02 -0.07 -3.92
C LEU A 100 6.55 0.42 -2.54
N GLY A 101 6.39 1.73 -2.35
CA GLY A 101 5.91 2.30 -1.09
C GLY A 101 4.53 1.76 -0.69
N GLY A 102 3.57 1.75 -1.64
CA GLY A 102 2.24 1.19 -1.39
C GLY A 102 2.25 -0.34 -1.18
N ALA A 103 3.10 -1.07 -1.90
CA ALA A 103 3.24 -2.51 -1.72
C ALA A 103 3.81 -2.88 -0.35
N VAL A 104 4.80 -2.12 0.14
CA VAL A 104 5.36 -2.30 1.49
C VAL A 104 4.35 -1.89 2.56
N GLY A 105 3.64 -0.77 2.38
CA GLY A 105 2.58 -0.34 3.30
C GLY A 105 1.53 -1.44 3.53
N ASN A 106 1.03 -2.05 2.44
CA ASN A 106 0.07 -3.17 2.52
C ASN A 106 0.69 -4.51 2.99
N LEU A 107 2.02 -4.63 3.03
CA LEU A 107 2.70 -5.80 3.56
C LEU A 107 2.90 -5.69 5.08
N LEU A 108 3.00 -4.46 5.61
CA LEU A 108 3.13 -4.19 7.03
C LEU A 108 1.81 -4.35 7.80
N ASP A 109 0.68 -4.18 7.11
CA ASP A 109 -0.68 -4.47 7.59
C ASP A 109 -0.90 -5.97 7.86
#